data_AF-A0A1D6EP49-F1
#
_entry.id   AF-A0A1D6EP49-F1
#
_cell.length_a   1.000
_cell.length_b   1.000
_cell.length_c   1.000
_cell.angle_alpha   90.00
_cell.angle_beta   90.00
_cell.angle_gamma   90.00
#
_symmetry.space_group_name_H-M   'P 1'
#
loop_
_entity.id
_entity.type
_entity.pdbx_description
1 polymer ?
#
loop_
_entity_poly.entity_id
_entity_poly.type
_entity_poly.pdbx_seq_one_letter_code
_entity_poly.pdbx_strand_id
1 'polypeptide(L)'
;MAFNYYKMTWCGTAAAASSRNEEEIKKCAVVVATLRKKRHWGGSVIGHKTYNRDRIGGHIRLMNDYFIERPLFDPNIFRRRYFVN
;
A
#
# COMPACT_ATOMS: atom_id res chain seq x y z
N MET A 1 19.28 -11.41 32.43
CA MET A 1 18.29 -12.18 33.23
C MET A 1 16.82 -12.02 32.80
N ALA A 2 16.37 -10.89 32.22
CA ALA A 2 14.93 -10.66 31.98
C ALA A 2 14.28 -11.52 30.87
N PHE A 3 15.06 -12.03 29.90
CA PHE A 3 14.53 -12.80 28.76
C PHE A 3 14.06 -14.22 29.15
N ASN A 4 14.65 -14.80 30.19
CA ASN A 4 14.34 -16.17 30.62
C ASN A 4 12.99 -16.25 31.37
N TYR A 5 12.57 -15.14 32.01
CA TYR A 5 11.31 -15.09 32.77
C TYR A 5 10.08 -15.03 31.86
N TYR A 6 10.20 -14.44 30.66
CA TYR A 6 9.07 -14.33 29.72
C TYR A 6 8.65 -15.66 29.08
N LYS A 7 9.57 -16.62 28.97
CA LYS A 7 9.29 -17.91 28.31
C LYS A 7 8.47 -18.87 29.19
N MET A 8 8.51 -18.70 30.51
CA MET A 8 7.88 -19.60 31.49
C MET A 8 6.43 -19.23 31.81
N THR A 9 6.00 -18.00 31.51
CA THR A 9 4.68 -17.50 31.88
C THR A 9 3.57 -17.84 30.88
N TRP A 10 3.91 -18.15 29.63
CA TRP A 10 2.94 -18.32 28.54
C TRP A 10 2.70 -19.76 28.09
N CYS A 11 3.64 -20.66 28.39
CA CYS A 11 3.51 -22.06 28.05
C CYS A 11 3.55 -22.84 29.35
N GLY A 12 2.39 -22.99 29.99
CA GLY A 12 2.21 -23.91 31.11
C GLY A 12 2.70 -25.31 30.74
N THR A 13 2.68 -26.21 31.73
CA THR A 13 3.26 -27.57 31.82
C THR A 13 3.19 -28.46 30.56
N ALA A 14 2.38 -28.13 29.56
CA ALA A 14 2.45 -28.65 28.19
C ALA A 14 3.81 -28.43 27.50
N ALA A 15 4.62 -27.45 27.91
CA ALA A 15 5.99 -27.26 27.41
C ALA A 15 6.93 -28.43 27.80
N ALA A 16 6.61 -29.22 28.82
CA ALA A 16 7.40 -30.40 29.18
C ALA A 16 7.12 -31.61 28.26
N ALA A 17 5.99 -31.63 27.54
CA ALA A 17 5.72 -32.60 26.49
C ALA A 17 6.42 -32.25 25.15
N SER A 18 7.18 -31.14 25.10
CA SER A 18 7.78 -30.59 23.88
C SER A 18 8.94 -31.40 23.31
N SER A 19 9.50 -32.37 24.05
CA SER A 19 10.61 -33.20 23.56
C SER A 19 10.23 -34.02 22.33
N ARG A 20 8.96 -34.41 22.18
CA ARG A 20 8.46 -35.13 20.99
C ARG A 20 8.20 -34.22 19.79
N ASN A 21 8.05 -32.91 20.04
CA ASN A 21 7.67 -31.92 19.03
C ASN A 21 8.85 -31.02 18.64
N GLU A 22 10.03 -31.17 19.24
CA GLU A 22 11.22 -30.38 18.89
C GLU A 22 11.61 -30.55 17.42
N GLU A 23 11.56 -31.78 16.89
CA GLU A 23 11.84 -32.04 15.48
C GLU A 23 10.80 -31.39 14.57
N GLU A 24 9.52 -31.43 14.95
CA GLU A 24 8.44 -30.78 14.21
C GLU A 24 8.59 -29.26 14.23
N ILE A 25 8.96 -28.69 15.37
CA ILE A 25 9.27 -27.26 15.54
C ILE A 25 10.48 -26.88 14.67
N LYS A 26 11.54 -27.70 14.65
CA LYS A 26 12.72 -27.50 13.79
C LYS A 26 12.34 -27.56 12.31
N LYS A 27 11.53 -28.54 11.89
CA LYS A 27 11.02 -28.66 10.52
C LYS A 27 10.17 -27.45 10.12
N CYS A 28 9.23 -27.03 10.97
CA CYS A 28 8.41 -25.84 10.76
C CYS A 28 9.26 -24.57 10.66
N ALA A 29 10.28 -24.40 11.51
CA ALA A 29 11.16 -23.23 11.47
C ALA A 29 11.92 -23.14 10.14
N VAL A 30 12.41 -24.27 9.61
CA VAL A 30 13.07 -24.34 8.30
C VAL A 30 12.10 -23.99 7.17
N VAL A 31 10.86 -24.52 7.22
CA VAL A 31 9.83 -24.17 6.22
C VAL A 31 9.52 -22.68 6.28
N VAL A 32 9.34 -22.09 7.46
CA VAL A 32 9.07 -20.64 7.59
C VAL A 32 10.24 -19.78 7.13
N ALA A 33 11.49 -20.21 7.38
CA ALA A 33 12.68 -19.51 6.91
C ALA A 33 12.85 -19.59 5.38
N THR A 34 12.37 -20.67 4.76
CA THR A 34 12.46 -20.89 3.30
C THR A 34 11.22 -20.37 2.55
N LEU A 35 10.13 -20.08 3.25
CA LEU A 35 8.97 -19.43 2.65
C LEU A 35 9.39 -18.09 2.05
N ARG A 36 8.99 -17.87 0.79
CA ARG A 36 9.22 -16.61 0.10
C ARG A 36 8.62 -15.46 0.92
N LYS A 37 9.46 -14.49 1.28
CA LYS A 37 9.03 -13.27 1.96
C LYS A 37 7.97 -12.58 1.08
N LYS A 38 6.78 -12.32 1.63
CA LYS A 38 5.71 -11.58 0.92
C LYS A 38 6.28 -10.25 0.44
N ARG A 39 6.20 -9.99 -0.87
CA ARG A 39 6.68 -8.72 -1.45
C ARG A 39 5.84 -7.60 -0.85
N HIS A 40 6.47 -6.54 -0.32
CA HIS A 40 5.76 -5.34 0.06
C HIS A 40 5.12 -4.75 -1.21
N TRP A 41 3.78 -4.78 -1.27
CA TRP A 41 3.03 -4.11 -2.33
C TRP A 41 2.84 -2.65 -1.89
N GLY A 42 3.28 -1.72 -2.73
CA GLY A 42 3.30 -0.30 -2.40
C GLY A 42 4.52 0.10 -1.57
N GLY A 43 4.97 1.34 -1.80
CA GLY A 43 6.15 1.93 -1.17
C GLY A 43 6.65 3.12 -1.98
N SER A 44 7.41 4.00 -1.32
CA SER A 44 8.13 5.06 -2.02
C SER A 44 9.17 4.44 -2.95
N VAL A 45 9.16 4.81 -4.23
CA VAL A 45 10.18 4.40 -5.20
C VAL A 45 11.39 5.32 -5.00
N ILE A 46 12.58 4.75 -4.80
CA ILE A 46 13.83 5.53 -4.73
C ILE A 46 13.95 6.39 -6.01
N GLY A 47 14.15 7.69 -5.84
CA GLY A 47 14.19 8.64 -6.95
C GLY A 47 12.83 9.12 -7.45
N HIS A 48 11.71 8.74 -6.81
CA HIS A 48 10.41 9.32 -7.12
C HIS A 48 10.39 10.82 -6.78
N LYS A 49 10.16 11.64 -7.81
CA LYS A 49 10.03 13.10 -7.67
C LYS A 49 8.58 13.50 -7.89
N THR A 50 8.03 14.22 -6.91
CA THR A 50 6.74 14.88 -7.05
C THR A 50 6.96 16.27 -7.62
N TYR A 51 6.32 16.57 -8.75
CA TYR A 51 6.33 17.89 -9.35
C TYR A 51 5.11 18.69 -8.91
N ASN A 52 5.31 19.97 -8.59
CA ASN A 52 4.19 20.89 -8.44
C ASN A 52 3.62 21.18 -9.83
N ARG A 53 2.43 20.63 -10.10
CA ARG A 53 1.74 20.73 -11.40
C ARG A 53 0.86 21.98 -11.52
N ASP A 54 0.91 22.89 -10.55
CA ASP A 54 0.01 24.04 -10.45
C ASP A 54 -1.45 23.64 -10.73
N ARG A 55 -1.98 22.80 -9.83
CA ARG A 55 -3.34 22.24 -10.00
C ARG A 55 -4.40 23.35 -10.05
N ILE A 56 -4.16 24.47 -9.36
CA ILE A 56 -5.06 25.61 -9.33
C ILE A 56 -5.04 26.32 -10.68
N GLY A 57 -3.87 26.66 -11.21
CA GLY A 57 -3.77 27.27 -12.55
C GLY A 57 -4.29 26.36 -13.66
N GLY A 58 -4.00 25.06 -13.58
CA GLY A 58 -4.57 24.05 -14.48
C GLY A 58 -6.10 24.01 -14.45
N HIS A 59 -6.70 24.09 -13.26
CA HIS A 59 -8.15 24.14 -13.11
C HIS A 59 -8.75 25.43 -13.72
N ILE A 60 -8.16 26.58 -13.42
CA ILE A 60 -8.61 27.88 -13.96
C ILE A 60 -8.58 27.87 -15.49
N ARG A 61 -7.48 27.40 -16.09
CA ARG A 61 -7.36 27.29 -17.55
C ARG A 61 -8.42 26.37 -18.13
N LEU A 62 -8.59 25.18 -17.55
CA LEU A 62 -9.58 24.21 -18.01
C LEU A 62 -11.01 24.77 -17.94
N MET A 63 -11.35 25.52 -16.89
CA MET A 63 -12.65 26.17 -16.77
C MET A 63 -12.84 27.26 -17.83
N ASN A 64 -11.88 28.15 -17.99
CA ASN A 64 -11.93 29.25 -18.97
C ASN A 64 -12.00 28.74 -20.41
N ASP A 65 -11.27 27.66 -20.70
CA ASP A 65 -11.19 27.13 -22.05
C ASP A 65 -12.48 26.42 -22.46
N TYR A 66 -13.18 25.77 -21.52
CA TYR A 66 -14.22 24.79 -21.86
C TYR A 66 -15.55 24.89 -21.11
N PHE A 67 -15.63 25.41 -19.89
CA PHE A 67 -16.80 25.19 -19.02
C PHE A 67 -17.53 26.46 -18.59
N ILE A 68 -16.87 27.63 -18.63
CA ILE A 68 -17.53 28.91 -18.32
C ILE A 68 -18.54 29.30 -19.40
N GLU A 69 -19.37 30.32 -19.12
CA GLU A 69 -20.44 30.78 -20.01
C GLU A 69 -19.96 31.22 -21.41
N ARG A 70 -18.77 31.82 -21.47
CA ARG A 70 -18.11 32.24 -22.71
C ARG A 70 -16.74 31.58 -22.80
N PRO A 71 -16.69 30.28 -23.11
CA PRO A 71 -15.44 29.55 -23.15
C PRO A 71 -14.59 29.99 -24.34
N LEU A 72 -13.27 29.83 -24.25
CA LEU A 72 -12.35 30.16 -25.35
C LEU A 72 -12.63 29.30 -26.59
N PHE A 73 -12.98 28.03 -26.39
CA PHE A 73 -13.30 27.11 -27.47
C PHE A 73 -14.80 26.88 -27.60
N ASP A 74 -15.27 27.01 -28.83
CA ASP A 74 -16.66 26.71 -29.19
C ASP A 74 -16.98 25.22 -28.95
N PRO A 75 -18.22 24.87 -28.55
CA PRO A 75 -18.69 23.48 -28.42
C PRO A 75 -18.40 22.58 -29.62
N ASN A 76 -18.23 23.12 -30.83
CA ASN A 76 -17.87 22.35 -32.02
C ASN A 76 -16.42 21.84 -32.00
N ILE A 77 -15.51 22.55 -31.32
CA ILE A 77 -14.10 22.16 -31.16
C ILE A 77 -13.97 21.10 -30.08
N PHE A 78 -14.74 21.24 -29.01
CA PHE A 78 -14.76 20.30 -27.90
C PHE A 78 -16.09 19.55 -27.85
N ARG A 79 -16.13 18.37 -28.45
CA ARG A 79 -17.32 17.53 -28.47
C ARG A 79 -17.62 17.02 -27.05
N ARG A 80 -18.40 17.78 -26.27
CA ARG A 80 -18.85 17.40 -24.93
C ARG A 80 -19.63 16.09 -25.06
N ARG A 81 -19.06 14.99 -24.57
CA ARG A 81 -19.71 13.66 -24.64
C ARG A 81 -21.01 13.59 -23.83
N TYR A 82 -21.19 14.51 -22.89
CA TYR A 82 -22.41 14.64 -22.10
C TYR A 82 -23.03 15.99 -22.42
N PHE A 83 -24.15 15.96 -23.15
CA PHE A 83 -25.06 17.10 -23.21
C PHE A 83 -25.87 17.08 -21.91
N VAL A 84 -25.88 18.21 -21.20
CA VAL A 84 -26.81 18.41 -20.09
C VAL A 84 -28.12 18.86 -20.74
N ASN A 85 -29.14 17.99 -20.72
CA ASN A 85 -30.50 18.33 -21.13
C ASN A 85 -31.20 19.14 -20.04
#